data_AF-A0A4D6XJM4-F1
#
_entry.id   AF-A0A4D6XJM4-F1
#
_cell.length_a   1.000
_cell.length_b   1.000
_cell.length_c   1.000
_cell.angle_alpha   90.00
_cell.angle_beta   90.00
_cell.angle_gamma   90.00
#
_symmetry.space_group_name_H-M   'P 1'
#
loop_
_entity.id
_entity.type
_entity.pdbx_description
1 polymer ?
#
loop_
_entity_poly.entity_id
_entity_poly.type
_entity_poly.pdbx_seq_one_letter_code
_entity_poly.pdbx_strand_id
1 'polypeptide(L)'
;MSEMHIRDRSKAVPLNMRVAEYRRDLIDAAVEVVGGDRTSFVLEAACKRAEEVLMERRLFLLDEEAFDTFTQALEDHPIRSNECVKKLLARPKRWS
;
A
#
# COMPACT_ATOMS: atom_id res chain seq x y z
N MET A 1 -1.17 28.44 13.46
CA MET A 1 -2.56 27.93 13.30
C MET A 1 -2.65 27.12 12.02
N SER A 2 -2.43 25.82 12.13
CA SER A 2 -2.77 24.83 11.10
C SER A 2 -2.95 23.51 11.81
N GLU A 3 -4.14 23.36 12.38
CA GLU A 3 -4.61 22.15 13.04
C GLU A 3 -4.77 21.07 11.96
N MET A 4 -3.71 20.30 11.76
CA MET A 4 -3.67 19.16 10.86
C MET A 4 -4.60 18.10 11.45
N HIS A 5 -5.87 18.17 11.05
CA HIS A 5 -6.89 17.19 11.39
C HIS A 5 -6.41 15.82 10.91
N ILE A 6 -5.86 15.01 11.82
CA ILE A 6 -5.68 13.59 11.59
C ILE A 6 -7.11 13.03 11.49
N ARG A 7 -7.60 12.93 10.25
CA ARG A 7 -8.85 12.22 9.98
C ARG A 7 -8.67 10.83 10.56
N ASP A 8 -9.55 10.45 11.47
CA ASP A 8 -9.69 9.07 11.90
C ASP A 8 -10.00 8.21 10.67
N ARG A 9 -8.95 7.61 10.11
CA ARG A 9 -8.99 6.82 8.87
C ARG A 9 -9.62 5.44 9.08
N SER A 10 -10.12 5.15 10.28
CA SER A 10 -10.69 3.85 10.65
C SER A 10 -12.23 3.78 10.54
N LYS A 11 -12.90 4.92 10.31
CA LYS A 11 -14.36 4.93 10.15
C LYS A 11 -14.77 4.32 8.81
N ALA A 12 -15.67 3.33 8.86
CA ALA A 12 -16.30 2.77 7.67
C ALA A 12 -17.13 3.85 6.95
N VAL A 13 -16.84 4.07 5.66
CA VAL A 13 -17.56 5.00 4.78
C VAL A 13 -18.23 4.18 3.68
N PRO A 14 -19.49 4.45 3.32
CA PRO A 14 -20.18 3.67 2.29
C PRO A 14 -19.52 3.82 0.91
N LEU A 15 -19.36 2.69 0.22
CA LEU A 15 -18.92 2.62 -1.18
C LEU A 15 -20.07 2.11 -2.05
N ASN A 16 -20.82 3.03 -2.65
CA ASN A 16 -21.96 2.69 -3.50
C ASN A 16 -21.49 2.44 -4.94
N MET A 17 -21.84 1.29 -5.52
CA MET A 17 -21.49 0.92 -6.89
C MET A 17 -22.66 0.26 -7.62
N ARG A 18 -22.75 0.50 -8.94
CA ARG A 18 -23.65 -0.23 -9.84
C ARG A 18 -22.87 -1.27 -10.60
N VAL A 19 -23.42 -2.48 -10.70
CA VAL A 19 -22.78 -3.62 -11.33
C VAL A 19 -23.80 -4.31 -12.23
N ALA A 20 -23.36 -4.74 -13.41
CA ALA A 20 -24.20 -5.55 -14.30
C ALA A 20 -24.47 -6.92 -13.68
N GLU A 21 -25.65 -7.48 -13.93
CA GLU A 21 -26.11 -8.75 -13.33
C GLU A 21 -25.09 -9.88 -13.52
N TYR A 22 -24.61 -10.09 -14.76
CA TYR A 22 -23.61 -11.14 -15.03
C TYR A 22 -22.31 -11.02 -14.23
N ARG A 23 -21.90 -9.79 -13.87
CA ARG A 23 -20.69 -9.57 -13.05
C ARG A 23 -20.98 -9.88 -11.59
N ARG A 24 -22.19 -9.55 -11.12
CA ARG A 24 -22.64 -9.90 -9.78
C ARG A 24 -22.69 -11.42 -9.62
N ASP A 25 -23.27 -12.13 -10.59
CA ASP A 25 -23.40 -13.59 -10.55
C ASP A 25 -22.02 -14.26 -10.54
N LEU A 26 -21.08 -13.74 -11.34
CA LEU A 26 -19.69 -14.20 -11.32
C LEU A 26 -19.02 -14.01 -9.94
N ILE A 27 -19.23 -12.85 -9.31
CA ILE A 27 -18.72 -12.59 -7.96
C ILE A 27 -19.37 -13.54 -6.95
N ASP A 28 -20.68 -13.75 -7.05
CA ASP A 28 -21.41 -14.64 -6.15
C ASP A 28 -20.91 -16.09 -6.24
N ALA A 29 -20.72 -16.61 -7.45
CA ALA A 29 -20.13 -17.93 -7.66
C ALA A 29 -18.71 -18.04 -7.07
N ALA A 30 -17.90 -16.99 -7.17
CA ALA A 30 -16.56 -16.98 -6.56
C ALA A 30 -16.62 -16.98 -5.02
N VAL A 31 -17.55 -16.22 -4.44
CA VAL A 31 -17.77 -16.18 -2.98
C VAL A 31 -18.29 -17.52 -2.45
N GLU A 32 -19.14 -18.22 -3.20
CA GLU A 32 -19.60 -19.57 -2.82
C GLU A 32 -18.44 -20.57 -2.72
N VAL A 33 -17.44 -20.46 -3.61
CA VAL A 33 -16.26 -21.35 -3.61
C VAL A 33 -15.26 -20.98 -2.52
N VAL A 34 -14.99 -19.69 -2.33
CA VAL A 34 -13.98 -19.19 -1.37
C VAL A 34 -14.53 -19.15 0.07
N GLY A 35 -15.83 -18.96 0.21
CA GLY A 35 -16.50 -18.62 1.47
C GLY A 35 -16.41 -17.13 1.81
N GLY A 36 -17.26 -16.70 2.75
CA GLY A 36 -17.30 -15.31 3.24
C GLY A 36 -18.45 -14.49 2.66
N ASP A 37 -18.30 -13.17 2.67
CA ASP A 37 -19.31 -12.23 2.17
C ASP A 37 -18.83 -11.45 0.94
N ARG A 38 -19.80 -11.07 0.10
CA ARG A 38 -19.57 -10.35 -1.15
C ARG A 38 -18.82 -9.03 -0.96
N THR A 39 -19.13 -8.29 0.10
CA THR A 39 -18.54 -6.97 0.32
C THR A 39 -17.07 -7.10 0.65
N SER A 40 -16.72 -8.03 1.55
CA SER A 40 -15.32 -8.29 1.91
C SER A 40 -14.53 -8.81 0.71
N PHE A 41 -15.10 -9.73 -0.07
CA PHE A 41 -14.45 -10.25 -1.28
C PHE A 41 -14.14 -9.15 -2.30
N VAL A 42 -15.11 -8.27 -2.58
CA VAL A 42 -14.94 -7.16 -3.52
C VAL A 42 -13.94 -6.13 -2.98
N LEU A 43 -14.00 -5.80 -1.69
CA LEU A 43 -13.08 -4.85 -1.07
C LEU A 43 -11.64 -5.38 -1.07
N GLU A 44 -11.43 -6.63 -0.70
CA GLU A 44 -10.10 -7.25 -0.68
C GLU A 44 -9.50 -7.29 -2.10
N ALA A 45 -10.28 -7.74 -3.08
CA ALA A 45 -9.84 -7.77 -4.48
C ALA A 45 -9.49 -6.37 -5.00
N ALA A 46 -10.31 -5.35 -4.68
CA ALA A 46 -10.07 -3.97 -5.08
C ALA A 46 -8.81 -3.39 -4.40
N CYS A 47 -8.63 -3.62 -3.10
CA CYS A 47 -7.45 -3.19 -2.35
C CYS A 47 -6.18 -3.83 -2.89
N LYS A 48 -6.19 -5.16 -3.09
CA LYS A 48 -5.06 -5.89 -3.66
C LYS A 48 -4.67 -5.33 -5.03
N ARG A 49 -5.65 -5.11 -5.91
CA ARG A 49 -5.37 -4.52 -7.22
C ARG A 49 -4.85 -3.09 -7.11
N ALA A 50 -5.38 -2.28 -6.18
CA ALA A 50 -4.88 -0.93 -5.95
C ALA A 50 -3.42 -0.94 -5.47
N GLU A 51 -3.07 -1.85 -4.55
CA GLU A 51 -1.68 -2.04 -4.09
C GLU A 51 -0.76 -2.41 -5.25
N GLU A 52 -1.14 -3.38 -6.09
CA GLU A 52 -0.38 -3.76 -7.29
C GLU A 52 -0.14 -2.56 -8.22
N VAL A 53 -1.19 -1.78 -8.53
CA VAL A 53 -1.07 -0.57 -9.37
C VAL A 53 -0.15 0.47 -8.75
N LEU A 54 -0.23 0.66 -7.43
CA LEU A 54 0.64 1.60 -6.73
C LEU A 54 2.10 1.10 -6.68
N MET A 55 2.32 -0.20 -6.56
CA MET A 55 3.64 -0.83 -6.60
C MET A 55 4.27 -0.80 -8.00
N GLU A 56 3.45 -0.89 -9.05
CA GLU A 56 3.90 -0.75 -10.44
C GLU A 56 4.47 0.65 -10.74
N ARG A 57 4.17 1.66 -9.92
CA ARG A 57 4.82 2.99 -9.97
C ARG A 57 6.24 2.94 -9.41
N ARG A 58 7.15 2.34 -10.17
CA ARG A 58 8.59 2.25 -9.88
C ARG A 58 9.39 3.49 -10.29
N LEU A 59 8.74 4.44 -10.95
CA LEU A 59 9.38 5.65 -11.44
C LEU A 59 9.08 6.81 -10.50
N PHE A 60 10.08 7.20 -9.70
CA PHE A 60 10.04 8.44 -8.95
C PHE A 60 10.61 9.53 -9.86
N LEU A 61 9.73 10.40 -10.39
CA LEU A 61 10.20 11.64 -11.00
C LEU A 61 10.58 12.59 -9.85
N LEU A 62 11.86 12.96 -9.82
CA LEU A 62 12.37 14.03 -8.99
C LEU A 62 12.64 15.23 -9.90
N ASP A 63 12.31 16.42 -9.44
CA ASP A 63 12.89 17.64 -10.01
C ASP A 63 14.37 17.75 -9.61
N GLU A 64 15.10 18.71 -10.20
CA GLU A 64 16.54 18.86 -9.98
C GLU A 64 16.88 19.07 -8.49
N GLU A 65 16.09 19.89 -7.77
CA GLU A 65 16.31 20.17 -6.35
C GLU A 65 16.12 18.92 -5.48
N ALA A 66 15.06 18.15 -5.73
CA ALA A 66 14.81 16.90 -5.00
C ALA A 66 15.86 15.83 -5.34
N PHE A 67 16.38 15.80 -6.57
CA PHE A 67 17.44 14.89 -6.99
C PHE A 67 18.78 15.22 -6.32
N ASP A 68 19.15 16.50 -6.25
CA ASP A 68 20.37 16.96 -5.58
C ASP A 68 20.31 16.66 -4.07
N THR A 69 19.17 16.97 -3.43
CA THR A 69 18.94 16.65 -2.02
C THR A 69 19.06 15.14 -1.76
N PHE A 70 18.49 14.32 -2.63
CA PHE A 70 18.58 12.87 -2.54
C PHE A 70 20.02 12.38 -2.68
N THR A 71 20.77 12.91 -3.65
CA THR A 71 22.17 12.55 -3.88
C THR A 71 23.04 12.93 -2.68
N GLN A 72 22.86 14.14 -2.16
CA GLN A 72 23.58 14.59 -0.98
C GLN A 72 23.27 13.73 0.25
N ALA A 73 22.01 13.34 0.45
CA ALA A 73 21.63 12.44 1.53
C ALA A 73 22.28 11.04 1.42
N LEU A 74 22.52 10.54 0.20
CA LEU A 74 23.23 9.27 -0.01
C LEU A 74 24.73 9.36 0.32
N GLU A 75 25.35 10.50 0.02
CA GLU A 75 26.77 10.74 0.29
C GLU A 75 27.03 11.02 1.77
N ASP A 76 26.21 11.85 2.40
CA ASP A 76 26.39 12.32 3.78
C ASP A 76 25.99 11.29 4.84
N HIS A 77 25.16 10.30 4.48
CA HIS A 77 24.66 9.28 5.40
C HIS A 77 25.02 7.86 4.93
N PRO A 78 26.31 7.46 4.99
CA PRO A 78 26.68 6.10 4.69
C PRO A 78 25.94 5.16 5.63
N ILE A 79 25.12 4.26 5.08
CA ILE A 79 24.29 3.27 5.81
C ILE A 79 25.08 2.53 6.90
N ARG A 80 26.40 2.41 6.71
CA ARG A 80 27.36 1.79 7.65
C ARG A 80 27.47 2.47 9.01
N SER A 81 27.13 3.75 9.15
CA SER A 81 27.19 4.47 10.44
C SER A 81 25.90 4.41 11.25
N ASN A 82 24.80 3.92 10.66
CA ASN A 82 23.49 3.91 11.33
C ASN A 82 23.29 2.67 12.21
N GLU A 83 23.31 2.87 13.53
CA GLU A 83 23.14 1.82 14.54
C GLU A 83 21.78 1.09 14.45
N CYS A 84 20.71 1.79 14.05
CA CYS A 84 19.41 1.15 13.85
C CYS A 84 19.43 0.18 12.65
N VAL A 85 20.14 0.55 11.57
CA VAL A 85 20.27 -0.31 10.39
C VAL A 85 21.14 -1.54 10.70
N LYS A 86 22.24 -1.38 11.46
CA LYS A 86 23.04 -2.52 11.92
C LYS A 86 22.21 -3.52 12.73
N LYS A 87 21.40 -3.02 13.67
CA LYS A 87 20.49 -3.86 14.47
C LYS A 87 19.43 -4.56 13.61
N LEU A 88 18.88 -3.89 12.60
CA LEU A 88 17.91 -4.48 11.68
C LEU A 88 18.53 -5.61 10.86
N LEU A 89 19.72 -5.39 10.28
CA LEU A 89 20.42 -6.38 9.44
C LEU A 89 20.98 -7.56 10.24
N ALA A 90 21.33 -7.36 11.52
CA ALA A 90 21.77 -8.43 12.42
C ALA A 90 20.61 -9.32 12.90
N ARG A 91 19.35 -8.91 12.67
CA ARG A 91 18.18 -9.69 13.11
C ARG A 91 18.09 -10.97 12.29
N PRO A 92 17.93 -12.14 12.92
CA PRO A 92 17.76 -13.40 12.19
C PRO A 92 16.56 -13.31 11.25
N LYS A 93 16.72 -13.81 10.01
CA LYS A 93 15.63 -13.86 9.02
C LYS A 93 14.47 -14.66 9.63
N ARG A 94 13.27 -14.07 9.58
CA ARG A 94 12.03 -14.70 10.10
C ARG A 94 11.38 -15.65 9.10
N TRP A 95 11.94 -15.73 7.91
CA TRP A 95 11.44 -16.57 6.83
C TRP A 95 12.55 -17.55 6.49
N SER A 96 12.28 -18.81 6.82
CA SER A 96 12.87 -19.99 6.18
C SER A 96 11.84 -20.57 5.24
#